data_AF-A0A101CWL7-F1
#
_entry.id   AF-A0A101CWL7-F1
#
_cell.length_a   1.000
_cell.length_b   1.000
_cell.length_c   1.000
_cell.angle_alpha   90.00
_cell.angle_beta   90.00
_cell.angle_gamma   90.00
#
_symmetry.space_group_name_H-M   'P 1'
#
loop_
_entity.id
_entity.type
_entity.pdbx_description
1 polymer ?
#
loop_
_entity_poly.entity_id
_entity_poly.type
_entity_poly.pdbx_seq_one_letter_code
_entity_poly.pdbx_strand_id
1 'polypeptide(L)'
;MYKKLANISFWNLVGSLINFLSNFVIVRFFGIKVFGEFSSYSAYISLGALIFIVLPPSYSVFKFQDDKDYKFIFANFFLSSSIVYILFLVALNLLNFISISIFISILYSLSLVWQNYFDVTLQAKNELGKYFIMMTVFAFVKILFILISILLNISFNFSNLLFVIGLSQIFTLFPYFFFERKVIFKSIYFFSKTFKYIKVNFMEFKGYYLNTGLKRIQEYSTILLFTPILSKEVLGYFSLFVKIISFVLGFSRILEMFFNVRDNINKFFLSANSKSNIISLLLQICFIITGLIYLYFLVGQFYLLQLVVLSFLFPLFTKSVFARAYFLSRYENIYLNYSSVFYIIINLIGFAFCDYFVLTSLNSILIVYFLSNSLSSYFLINKFNKSYL
;
A
#
# COMPACT_ATOMS: atom_id res chain seq x y z
N MET A 1 -15.83 10.85 -20.11
CA MET A 1 -15.27 10.93 -18.74
C MET A 1 -16.09 10.10 -17.75
N TYR A 2 -17.35 10.48 -17.49
CA TYR A 2 -18.19 9.83 -16.46
C TYR A 2 -18.33 8.32 -16.63
N LYS A 3 -18.54 7.80 -17.85
CA LYS A 3 -18.64 6.34 -18.08
C LYS A 3 -17.33 5.59 -17.79
N LYS A 4 -16.17 6.16 -18.14
CA LYS A 4 -14.85 5.57 -17.85
C LYS A 4 -14.55 5.63 -16.34
N LEU A 5 -14.81 6.76 -15.69
CA LEU A 5 -14.67 6.91 -14.24
C LEU A 5 -15.64 6.02 -13.47
N ALA A 6 -16.89 5.90 -13.90
CA ALA A 6 -17.88 5.04 -13.27
C ALA A 6 -17.47 3.57 -13.35
N ASN A 7 -16.99 3.09 -14.51
CA ASN A 7 -16.53 1.71 -14.66
C ASN A 7 -15.28 1.43 -13.79
N ILE A 8 -14.31 2.35 -13.78
CA ILE A 8 -13.12 2.24 -12.92
C ILE A 8 -13.51 2.25 -11.44
N SER A 9 -14.43 3.13 -11.06
CA SER A 9 -14.90 3.26 -9.68
C SER A 9 -15.66 2.03 -9.22
N PHE A 10 -16.46 1.43 -10.11
CA PHE A 10 -17.20 0.20 -9.84
C PHE A 10 -16.25 -0.95 -9.52
N TRP A 11 -15.27 -1.24 -10.39
CA TRP A 11 -14.33 -2.32 -10.15
C TRP A 11 -13.44 -2.08 -8.92
N ASN A 12 -13.04 -0.83 -8.65
CA ASN A 12 -12.35 -0.51 -7.40
C ASN A 12 -13.25 -0.73 -6.17
N LEU A 13 -14.52 -0.35 -6.23
CA LEU A 13 -15.48 -0.57 -5.15
C LEU A 13 -15.66 -2.07 -4.89
N VAL A 14 -15.88 -2.87 -5.93
CA VAL A 14 -16.01 -4.33 -5.80
C VAL A 14 -14.72 -4.95 -5.24
N GLY A 15 -13.56 -4.63 -5.82
CA GLY A 15 -12.28 -5.17 -5.35
C GLY A 15 -11.96 -4.77 -3.91
N SER A 16 -12.23 -3.51 -3.52
CA SER A 16 -12.03 -3.02 -2.16
C SER A 16 -12.98 -3.69 -1.16
N LEU A 17 -14.26 -3.89 -1.52
CA LEU A 17 -15.23 -4.60 -0.68
C LEU A 17 -14.83 -6.07 -0.46
N ILE A 18 -14.47 -6.80 -1.52
CA ILE A 18 -14.04 -8.19 -1.40
C ILE A 18 -12.74 -8.27 -0.58
N ASN A 19 -11.80 -7.35 -0.78
CA ASN A 19 -10.58 -7.32 0.03
C ASN A 19 -10.89 -6.98 1.50
N PHE A 20 -11.87 -6.12 1.77
CA PHE A 20 -12.32 -5.82 3.12
C PHE A 20 -12.97 -7.04 3.80
N LEU A 21 -13.84 -7.75 3.07
CA LEU A 21 -14.43 -9.04 3.48
C LEU A 21 -13.37 -10.12 3.70
N SER A 22 -12.32 -10.15 2.89
CA SER A 22 -11.26 -11.13 3.09
C SER A 22 -10.50 -10.91 4.41
N ASN A 23 -10.30 -9.66 4.84
CA ASN A 23 -9.73 -9.37 6.15
C ASN A 23 -10.69 -9.77 7.27
N PHE A 24 -12.00 -9.61 7.05
CA PHE A 24 -13.02 -10.11 7.98
C PHE A 24 -12.90 -11.62 8.19
N VAL A 25 -12.82 -12.39 7.10
CA VAL A 25 -12.65 -13.85 7.14
C VAL A 25 -11.35 -14.22 7.87
N ILE A 26 -10.22 -13.56 7.56
CA ILE A 26 -8.94 -13.82 8.23
C ILE A 26 -9.09 -13.64 9.76
N VAL A 27 -9.63 -12.52 10.21
CA VAL A 27 -9.73 -12.22 11.64
C VAL A 27 -10.71 -13.17 12.33
N ARG A 28 -11.81 -13.55 11.67
CA ARG A 28 -12.81 -14.46 12.23
C ARG A 28 -12.27 -15.87 12.45
N PHE A 29 -11.44 -16.38 11.53
CA PHE A 29 -10.94 -17.76 11.58
C PHE A 29 -9.55 -17.89 12.20
N PHE A 30 -8.62 -16.99 11.90
CA PHE A 30 -7.25 -17.00 12.44
C PHE A 30 -7.10 -16.21 13.75
N GLY A 31 -8.08 -15.35 14.07
CA GLY A 31 -8.05 -14.52 15.27
C GLY A 31 -7.28 -13.22 15.10
N ILE A 32 -7.57 -12.26 15.99
CA ILE A 32 -7.02 -10.90 15.94
C ILE A 32 -5.51 -10.86 16.19
N LYS A 33 -4.99 -11.77 17.02
CA LYS A 33 -3.57 -11.88 17.36
C LYS A 33 -2.73 -12.24 16.13
N VAL A 34 -3.15 -13.25 15.37
CA VAL A 34 -2.50 -13.69 14.13
C VAL A 34 -2.57 -12.58 13.07
N PHE A 35 -3.67 -11.84 13.02
CA PHE A 35 -3.79 -10.69 12.12
C PHE A 35 -2.80 -9.55 12.47
N GLY A 36 -2.53 -9.32 13.77
CA GLY A 36 -1.50 -8.40 14.23
C GLY A 36 -0.08 -8.87 13.87
N GLU A 37 0.22 -10.16 14.06
CA GLU A 37 1.48 -10.76 13.62
C GLU A 37 1.68 -10.59 12.11
N PHE A 38 0.66 -10.92 11.32
CA PHE A 38 0.64 -10.74 9.87
C PHE A 38 0.92 -9.29 9.45
N SER A 39 0.31 -8.32 10.13
CA SER A 39 0.52 -6.90 9.83
C SER A 39 1.95 -6.45 10.15
N SER A 40 2.52 -6.91 11.26
CA SER A 40 3.92 -6.64 11.61
C SER A 40 4.91 -7.28 10.62
N TYR A 41 4.67 -8.54 10.21
CA TYR A 41 5.52 -9.24 9.26
C TYR A 41 5.45 -8.62 7.85
N SER A 42 4.26 -8.22 7.42
CA SER A 42 4.06 -7.48 6.16
C SER A 42 4.86 -6.17 6.14
N ALA A 43 4.97 -5.48 7.28
CA ALA A 43 5.75 -4.27 7.41
C ALA A 43 7.26 -4.54 7.26
N TYR A 44 7.79 -5.59 7.91
CA TYR A 44 9.19 -5.99 7.75
C TYR A 44 9.54 -6.38 6.31
N ILE A 45 8.69 -7.19 5.66
CA ILE A 45 8.86 -7.55 4.25
C ILE A 45 8.85 -6.31 3.35
N SER A 46 7.97 -5.35 3.64
CA SER A 46 7.85 -4.14 2.83
C SER A 46 9.10 -3.26 2.91
N LEU A 47 9.78 -3.22 4.06
CA LEU A 47 11.11 -2.61 4.19
C LEU A 47 12.19 -3.42 3.49
N GLY A 48 12.21 -4.75 3.63
CA GLY A 48 13.16 -5.60 2.89
C GLY A 48 13.05 -5.42 1.37
N ALA A 49 11.82 -5.22 0.89
CA ALA A 49 11.52 -4.97 -0.52
C ALA A 49 11.95 -3.56 -1.02
N LEU A 50 12.66 -2.76 -0.20
CA LEU A 50 13.28 -1.50 -0.64
C LEU A 50 14.30 -1.73 -1.78
N ILE A 51 14.88 -2.93 -1.92
CA ILE A 51 15.75 -3.27 -3.06
C ILE A 51 15.08 -2.98 -4.42
N PHE A 52 13.75 -3.13 -4.49
CA PHE A 52 12.97 -2.89 -5.70
C PHE A 52 12.70 -1.41 -6.00
N ILE A 53 13.14 -0.47 -5.15
CA ILE A 53 12.99 0.98 -5.42
C ILE A 53 14.12 1.55 -6.29
N VAL A 54 15.15 0.76 -6.58
CA VAL A 54 16.29 1.17 -7.44
C VAL A 54 15.80 1.63 -8.82
N LEU A 55 14.68 1.09 -9.31
CA LEU A 55 13.86 1.73 -10.33
C LEU A 55 12.55 2.23 -9.70
N PRO A 56 12.42 3.54 -9.41
CA PRO A 56 11.26 4.07 -8.71
C PRO A 56 9.96 3.81 -9.47
N PRO A 57 8.88 3.35 -8.81
CA PRO A 57 7.60 3.06 -9.47
C PRO A 57 7.02 4.27 -10.21
N SER A 58 7.02 5.45 -9.59
CA SER A 58 6.46 6.68 -10.17
C SER A 58 7.21 7.13 -11.42
N TYR A 59 8.55 7.04 -11.43
CA TYR A 59 9.36 7.29 -12.62
C TYR A 59 9.06 6.25 -13.71
N SER A 60 9.00 4.98 -13.31
CA SER A 60 8.81 3.86 -14.23
C SER A 60 7.49 3.94 -14.98
N VAL A 61 6.41 4.45 -14.37
CA VAL A 61 5.12 4.65 -15.06
C VAL A 61 5.27 5.57 -16.28
N PHE A 62 5.94 6.71 -16.13
CA PHE A 62 6.14 7.65 -17.24
C PHE A 62 7.15 7.11 -18.25
N LYS A 63 8.28 6.57 -17.78
CA LYS A 63 9.32 6.09 -18.70
C LYS A 63 8.86 4.93 -19.58
N PHE A 64 7.97 4.08 -19.06
CA PHE A 64 7.35 2.99 -19.82
C PHE A 64 6.43 3.50 -20.94
N GLN A 65 5.88 4.71 -20.83
CA GLN A 65 5.11 5.37 -21.89
C GLN A 65 6.03 6.00 -22.94
N ASP A 66 7.17 6.53 -22.51
CA ASP A 66 8.09 7.28 -23.37
C ASP A 66 9.06 6.39 -24.17
N ASP A 67 9.47 5.24 -23.62
CA ASP A 67 10.49 4.36 -24.20
C ASP A 67 9.98 2.92 -24.39
N LYS A 68 9.94 2.48 -25.65
CA LYS A 68 9.44 1.17 -26.07
C LYS A 68 10.24 -0.01 -25.51
N ASP A 69 11.54 0.18 -25.26
CA ASP A 69 12.43 -0.87 -24.77
C ASP A 69 12.47 -0.93 -23.23
N TYR A 70 12.00 0.12 -22.54
CA TYR A 70 12.03 0.21 -21.08
C TYR A 70 11.28 -0.94 -20.40
N LYS A 71 10.23 -1.48 -21.02
CA LYS A 71 9.50 -2.64 -20.50
C LYS A 71 10.39 -3.88 -20.30
N PHE A 72 11.37 -4.09 -21.16
CA PHE A 72 12.31 -5.21 -21.04
C PHE A 72 13.35 -4.93 -19.94
N ILE A 73 13.81 -3.68 -19.83
CA ILE A 73 14.71 -3.24 -18.75
C ILE A 73 14.03 -3.43 -17.38
N PHE A 74 12.78 -2.98 -17.25
CA PHE A 74 12.02 -3.05 -16.01
C PHE A 74 11.71 -4.50 -15.60
N ALA A 75 11.29 -5.35 -16.54
CA ALA A 75 11.08 -6.77 -16.27
C ALA A 75 12.36 -7.48 -15.82
N ASN A 76 13.49 -7.21 -16.48
CA ASN A 76 14.77 -7.78 -16.09
C ASN A 76 15.26 -7.28 -14.73
N PHE A 77 15.02 -6.00 -14.41
CA PHE A 77 15.31 -5.46 -13.08
C PHE A 77 14.56 -6.21 -11.97
N PHE A 78 13.27 -6.51 -12.17
CA PHE A 78 12.51 -7.30 -11.20
C PHE A 78 13.01 -8.74 -11.08
N LEU A 79 13.37 -9.40 -12.20
CA LEU A 79 13.96 -10.74 -12.17
C LEU A 79 15.29 -10.77 -11.40
N SER A 80 16.22 -9.89 -11.74
CA SER A 80 17.55 -9.81 -11.10
C SER A 80 17.44 -9.42 -9.62
N SER A 81 16.60 -8.43 -9.28
CA SER A 81 16.37 -8.03 -7.89
C SER A 81 15.67 -9.12 -7.07
N SER A 82 14.84 -9.97 -7.69
CA SER A 82 14.25 -11.13 -7.02
C SER A 82 15.32 -12.13 -6.55
N ILE A 83 16.36 -12.37 -7.35
CA ILE A 83 17.47 -13.26 -6.97
C ILE A 83 18.21 -12.68 -5.75
N VAL A 84 18.55 -11.39 -5.80
CA VAL A 84 19.22 -10.69 -4.69
C VAL A 84 18.34 -10.71 -3.43
N TYR A 85 17.04 -10.50 -3.58
CA TYR A 85 16.10 -10.51 -2.47
C TYR A 85 15.91 -11.90 -1.86
N ILE A 86 15.88 -12.97 -2.66
CA ILE A 86 15.87 -14.35 -2.16
C ILE A 86 17.13 -14.61 -1.32
N LEU A 87 18.31 -14.25 -1.83
CA LEU A 87 19.58 -14.42 -1.09
C LEU A 87 19.56 -13.64 0.23
N PHE A 88 19.00 -12.43 0.23
CA PHE A 88 18.81 -11.63 1.43
C PHE A 88 17.89 -12.33 2.45
N LEU A 89 16.76 -12.88 2.02
CA LEU A 89 15.86 -13.64 2.91
C LEU A 89 16.53 -14.91 3.46
N VAL A 90 17.30 -15.62 2.64
CA VAL A 90 18.08 -16.79 3.07
C VAL A 90 19.09 -16.39 4.14
N ALA A 91 19.82 -15.29 3.94
CA ALA A 91 20.76 -14.78 4.94
C ALA A 91 20.07 -14.40 6.26
N LEU A 92 18.91 -13.73 6.20
CA LEU A 92 18.13 -13.41 7.41
C LEU A 92 17.65 -14.66 8.15
N ASN A 93 17.24 -15.69 7.41
CA ASN A 93 16.81 -16.95 7.99
C ASN A 93 17.98 -17.72 8.64
N LEU A 94 19.17 -17.73 8.03
CA LEU A 94 20.38 -18.32 8.61
C LEU A 94 20.82 -17.62 9.90
N LEU A 95 20.54 -16.33 10.04
CA LEU A 95 20.80 -15.54 11.24
C LEU A 95 19.66 -15.62 12.28
N ASN A 96 18.68 -16.51 12.09
CA ASN A 96 17.50 -16.68 12.95
C ASN A 96 16.66 -15.40 13.14
N PHE A 97 16.72 -14.44 12.22
CA PHE A 97 15.83 -13.26 12.25
C PHE A 97 14.40 -13.58 11.80
N ILE A 98 14.19 -14.68 11.08
CA ILE A 98 12.89 -15.12 10.59
C ILE A 98 12.58 -16.48 11.20
N SER A 99 11.53 -16.56 12.02
CA SER A 99 11.09 -17.81 12.69
C SER A 99 10.17 -18.68 11.82
N ILE A 100 9.94 -18.26 10.57
CA ILE A 100 9.01 -18.90 9.62
C ILE A 100 9.86 -19.64 8.60
N SER A 101 9.32 -20.74 8.04
CA SER A 101 10.03 -21.45 6.98
C SER A 101 10.41 -20.50 5.84
N ILE A 102 11.65 -20.63 5.38
CA ILE A 102 12.21 -19.80 4.31
C ILE A 102 11.34 -19.89 3.05
N PHE A 103 10.78 -21.07 2.76
CA PHE A 103 9.90 -21.30 1.64
C PHE A 103 8.62 -20.44 1.71
N ILE A 104 7.91 -20.44 2.85
CA ILE A 104 6.70 -19.62 3.03
C ILE A 104 7.05 -18.13 2.93
N SER A 105 8.18 -17.74 3.50
CA SER A 105 8.67 -16.36 3.48
C SER A 105 8.96 -15.88 2.06
N ILE A 106 9.66 -16.68 1.26
CA ILE A 106 9.94 -16.40 -0.16
C ILE A 106 8.62 -16.34 -0.94
N LEU A 107 7.76 -17.34 -0.75
CA LEU A 107 6.50 -17.49 -1.47
C LEU A 107 5.61 -16.24 -1.29
N TYR A 108 5.39 -15.82 -0.05
CA TYR A 108 4.57 -14.65 0.27
C TYR A 108 5.23 -13.31 -0.12
N SER A 109 6.53 -13.15 0.15
CA SER A 109 7.20 -11.86 -0.05
C SER A 109 7.45 -11.55 -1.53
N LEU A 110 7.89 -12.53 -2.33
CA LEU A 110 8.11 -12.33 -3.76
C LEU A 110 6.80 -12.05 -4.48
N SER A 111 5.74 -12.76 -4.15
CA SER A 111 4.44 -12.54 -4.77
C SER A 111 3.92 -11.13 -4.50
N LEU A 112 4.10 -10.61 -3.28
CA LEU A 112 3.78 -9.22 -2.94
C LEU A 112 4.60 -8.22 -3.77
N VAL A 113 5.90 -8.46 -3.93
CA VAL A 113 6.76 -7.57 -4.72
C VAL A 113 6.38 -7.59 -6.21
N TRP A 114 6.12 -8.76 -6.78
CA TRP A 114 5.71 -8.89 -8.18
C TRP A 114 4.33 -8.29 -8.46
N GLN A 115 3.47 -8.17 -7.44
CA GLN A 115 2.25 -7.38 -7.55
C GLN A 115 2.55 -5.90 -7.85
N ASN A 116 3.60 -5.30 -7.25
CA ASN A 116 4.00 -3.92 -7.60
C ASN A 116 4.46 -3.78 -9.06
N TYR A 117 5.14 -4.79 -9.63
CA TYR A 117 5.49 -4.80 -11.05
C TYR A 117 4.24 -4.75 -11.93
N PHE A 118 3.25 -5.59 -11.60
CA PHE A 118 1.96 -5.61 -12.27
C PHE A 118 1.24 -4.26 -12.17
N ASP A 119 1.24 -3.64 -11.00
CA ASP A 119 0.61 -2.34 -10.76
C ASP A 119 1.22 -1.25 -11.66
N VAL A 120 2.56 -1.16 -11.69
CA VAL A 120 3.28 -0.17 -12.51
C VAL A 120 3.02 -0.38 -13.99
N THR A 121 3.08 -1.62 -14.47
CA THR A 121 2.93 -1.91 -15.91
C THR A 121 1.52 -1.64 -16.41
N LEU A 122 0.47 -1.97 -15.64
CA LEU A 122 -0.91 -1.67 -16.04
C LEU A 122 -1.26 -0.18 -15.92
N GLN A 123 -0.73 0.51 -14.90
CA GLN A 123 -0.88 1.96 -14.80
C GLN A 123 -0.20 2.67 -15.97
N ALA A 124 1.03 2.25 -16.32
CA ALA A 124 1.76 2.78 -17.47
C ALA A 124 0.99 2.61 -18.78
N LYS A 125 0.36 1.45 -19.00
CA LYS A 125 -0.46 1.17 -20.20
C LYS A 125 -1.84 1.84 -20.19
N ASN A 126 -2.19 2.60 -19.13
CA ASN A 126 -3.53 3.20 -18.93
C ASN A 126 -4.66 2.15 -18.90
N GLU A 127 -4.36 0.94 -18.44
CA GLU A 127 -5.31 -0.19 -18.36
C GLU A 127 -5.92 -0.31 -16.95
N LEU A 128 -6.34 0.82 -16.37
CA LEU A 128 -6.85 0.89 -14.99
C LEU A 128 -8.03 -0.06 -14.73
N GLY A 129 -8.88 -0.30 -15.72
CA GLY A 129 -9.97 -1.28 -15.60
C GLY A 129 -9.46 -2.70 -15.38
N LYS A 130 -8.47 -3.15 -16.15
CA LYS A 130 -7.85 -4.47 -15.98
C LYS A 130 -7.13 -4.58 -14.63
N TYR A 131 -6.50 -3.50 -14.18
CA TYR A 131 -5.87 -3.41 -12.87
C TYR A 131 -6.87 -3.69 -11.75
N PHE A 132 -8.01 -2.98 -11.72
CA PHE A 132 -9.02 -3.20 -10.68
C PHE A 132 -9.70 -4.58 -10.78
N ILE A 133 -9.91 -5.10 -11.99
CA ILE A 133 -10.41 -6.47 -12.19
C ILE A 133 -9.44 -7.48 -11.56
N MET A 134 -8.14 -7.37 -11.83
CA MET A 134 -7.14 -8.28 -11.28
C MET A 134 -7.04 -8.18 -9.75
N MET A 135 -7.13 -6.98 -9.18
CA MET A 135 -7.21 -6.80 -7.72
C MET A 135 -8.45 -7.48 -7.14
N THR A 136 -9.57 -7.46 -7.86
CA THR A 136 -10.82 -8.13 -7.49
C THR A 136 -10.65 -9.65 -7.52
N VAL A 137 -10.06 -10.19 -8.60
CA VAL A 137 -9.75 -11.62 -8.74
C VAL A 137 -8.81 -12.08 -7.62
N PHE A 138 -7.78 -11.30 -7.32
CA PHE A 138 -6.88 -11.59 -6.20
C PHE A 138 -7.62 -11.69 -4.87
N ALA A 139 -8.47 -10.72 -4.56
CA ALA A 139 -9.25 -10.73 -3.33
C ALA A 139 -10.20 -11.95 -3.26
N PHE A 140 -10.82 -12.32 -4.37
CA PHE A 140 -11.72 -13.47 -4.46
C PHE A 140 -10.97 -14.80 -4.28
N VAL A 141 -9.86 -15.00 -5.00
CA VAL A 141 -9.01 -16.19 -4.88
C VAL A 141 -8.48 -16.33 -3.46
N LYS A 142 -8.10 -15.21 -2.81
CA LYS A 142 -7.68 -15.22 -1.41
C LYS A 142 -8.77 -15.75 -0.47
N ILE A 143 -10.00 -15.28 -0.61
CA ILE A 143 -11.14 -15.81 0.18
C ILE A 143 -11.34 -17.29 -0.10
N LEU A 144 -11.34 -17.69 -1.37
CA LEU A 144 -11.53 -19.08 -1.78
C LEU A 144 -10.48 -20.01 -1.17
N PHE A 145 -9.21 -19.63 -1.19
CA PHE A 145 -8.14 -20.42 -0.57
C PHE A 145 -8.24 -20.48 0.96
N ILE A 146 -8.72 -19.41 1.61
CA ILE A 146 -9.01 -19.44 3.05
C ILE A 146 -10.15 -20.41 3.34
N LEU A 147 -11.25 -20.37 2.56
CA LEU A 147 -12.37 -21.29 2.71
C LEU A 147 -11.97 -22.76 2.46
N ILE A 148 -11.14 -23.03 1.45
CA ILE A 148 -10.59 -24.38 1.22
C ILE A 148 -9.75 -24.83 2.42
N SER A 149 -8.94 -23.94 2.99
CA SER A 149 -8.12 -24.26 4.17
C SER A 149 -8.98 -24.63 5.38
N ILE A 150 -10.14 -23.97 5.53
CA ILE A 150 -11.14 -24.31 6.54
C ILE A 150 -11.73 -25.69 6.28
N LEU A 151 -12.15 -25.98 5.03
CA LEU A 151 -12.72 -27.29 4.66
C LEU A 151 -11.73 -28.45 4.85
N LEU A 152 -10.44 -28.20 4.65
CA LEU A 152 -9.37 -29.18 4.83
C LEU A 152 -8.87 -29.28 6.28
N ASN A 153 -9.49 -28.55 7.24
CA ASN A 153 -9.09 -28.52 8.65
C ASN A 153 -7.60 -28.17 8.86
N ILE A 154 -7.05 -27.29 8.02
CA ILE A 154 -5.68 -26.79 8.19
C ILE A 154 -5.63 -25.93 9.46
N SER A 155 -4.59 -26.10 10.26
CA SER A 155 -4.44 -25.34 11.52
C SER A 155 -4.39 -23.82 11.26
N PHE A 156 -5.18 -23.05 12.01
CA PHE A 156 -5.28 -21.60 11.84
C PHE A 156 -4.15 -20.86 12.56
N ASN A 157 -2.92 -21.01 12.06
CA ASN A 157 -1.75 -20.33 12.58
C ASN A 157 -1.19 -19.30 11.57
N PHE A 158 -0.25 -18.49 12.04
CA PHE A 158 0.36 -17.42 11.27
C PHE A 158 1.08 -17.92 10.00
N SER A 159 1.85 -19.01 10.08
CA SER A 159 2.56 -19.60 8.94
C SER A 159 1.60 -20.05 7.84
N ASN A 160 0.49 -20.69 8.21
CA ASN A 160 -0.53 -21.15 7.27
C ASN A 160 -1.28 -19.97 6.64
N LEU A 161 -1.54 -18.90 7.40
CA LEU A 161 -2.10 -17.66 6.83
C LEU A 161 -1.20 -17.08 5.74
N LEU A 162 0.11 -16.98 6.00
CA LEU A 162 1.07 -16.49 5.00
C LEU A 162 1.12 -17.39 3.77
N PHE A 163 1.14 -18.71 3.97
CA PHE A 163 1.15 -19.67 2.89
C PHE A 163 -0.11 -19.54 2.01
N VAL A 164 -1.30 -19.48 2.61
CA VAL A 164 -2.57 -19.29 1.91
C VAL A 164 -2.60 -17.98 1.11
N ILE A 165 -2.17 -16.88 1.73
CA ILE A 165 -2.13 -15.58 1.05
C ILE A 165 -1.11 -15.59 -0.08
N GLY A 166 0.10 -16.09 0.16
CA GLY A 166 1.12 -16.18 -0.88
C GLY A 166 0.68 -17.08 -2.05
N LEU A 167 0.06 -18.22 -1.77
CA LEU A 167 -0.49 -19.09 -2.81
C LEU A 167 -1.55 -18.38 -3.65
N SER A 168 -2.47 -17.67 -3.00
CA SER A 168 -3.49 -16.89 -3.71
C SER A 168 -2.89 -15.81 -4.61
N GLN A 169 -1.79 -15.17 -4.19
CA GLN A 169 -1.07 -14.18 -5.00
C GLN A 169 -0.38 -14.85 -6.19
N ILE A 170 0.32 -15.97 -6.00
CA ILE A 170 0.97 -16.69 -7.10
C ILE A 170 -0.05 -17.19 -8.11
N PHE A 171 -1.18 -17.75 -7.64
CA PHE A 171 -2.22 -18.27 -8.51
C PHE A 171 -2.82 -17.17 -9.40
N THR A 172 -2.89 -15.93 -8.90
CA THR A 172 -3.37 -14.78 -9.69
C THR A 172 -2.30 -14.15 -10.57
N LEU A 173 -1.03 -14.15 -10.15
CA LEU A 173 0.09 -13.65 -10.93
C LEU A 173 0.47 -14.59 -12.09
N PHE A 174 0.28 -15.90 -11.93
CA PHE A 174 0.69 -16.89 -12.93
C PHE A 174 0.05 -16.68 -14.31
N PRO A 175 -1.28 -16.50 -14.46
CA PRO A 175 -1.89 -16.16 -15.73
C PRO A 175 -1.30 -14.89 -16.36
N TYR A 176 -1.03 -13.87 -15.56
CA TYR A 176 -0.45 -12.62 -16.05
C TYR A 176 0.95 -12.84 -16.65
N PHE A 177 1.83 -13.56 -15.94
CA PHE A 177 3.15 -13.91 -16.49
C PHE A 177 3.05 -14.79 -17.73
N PHE A 178 2.07 -15.68 -17.80
CA PHE A 178 1.83 -16.51 -18.99
C PHE A 178 1.49 -15.65 -20.22
N PHE A 179 0.70 -14.59 -20.07
CA PHE A 179 0.39 -13.65 -21.15
C PHE A 179 1.58 -12.75 -21.50
N GLU A 180 2.34 -12.28 -20.52
CA GLU A 180 3.51 -11.41 -20.71
C GLU A 180 4.82 -12.20 -20.96
N ARG A 181 4.74 -13.53 -21.16
CA ARG A 181 5.92 -14.41 -21.31
C ARG A 181 6.93 -13.92 -22.32
N LYS A 182 6.49 -13.36 -23.45
CA LYS A 182 7.38 -12.82 -24.49
C LYS A 182 8.23 -11.67 -23.96
N VAL A 183 7.66 -10.80 -23.12
CA VAL A 183 8.39 -9.69 -22.50
C VAL A 183 9.39 -10.23 -21.48
N ILE A 184 8.97 -11.17 -20.63
CA ILE A 184 9.81 -11.78 -19.59
C ILE A 184 11.01 -12.51 -20.23
N PHE A 185 10.78 -13.40 -21.19
CA PHE A 185 11.88 -14.12 -21.86
C PHE A 185 12.81 -13.18 -22.62
N LYS A 186 12.25 -12.17 -23.32
CA LYS A 186 13.09 -11.19 -24.02
C LYS A 186 13.88 -10.31 -23.06
N SER A 187 13.37 -10.06 -21.85
CA SER A 187 14.04 -9.23 -20.84
C SER A 187 15.37 -9.81 -20.38
N ILE A 188 15.56 -11.13 -20.42
CA ILE A 188 16.82 -11.79 -20.04
C ILE A 188 18.00 -11.27 -20.89
N TYR A 189 17.76 -11.00 -22.17
CA TYR A 189 18.78 -10.41 -23.07
C TYR A 189 19.11 -8.95 -22.75
N PHE A 190 18.30 -8.28 -21.93
CA PHE A 190 18.51 -6.90 -21.49
C PHE A 190 19.26 -6.82 -20.16
N PHE A 191 19.87 -7.92 -19.68
CA PHE A 191 20.62 -7.94 -18.43
C PHE A 191 21.68 -6.83 -18.34
N SER A 192 22.64 -6.83 -19.27
CA SER A 192 23.71 -5.81 -19.30
C SER A 192 23.17 -4.39 -19.49
N LYS A 193 22.16 -4.22 -20.35
CA LYS A 193 21.49 -2.94 -20.58
C LYS A 193 20.81 -2.41 -19.31
N THR A 194 20.23 -3.28 -18.49
CA THR A 194 19.56 -2.89 -17.24
C THR A 194 20.55 -2.32 -16.23
N PHE A 195 21.67 -3.00 -16.00
CA PHE A 195 22.72 -2.49 -15.09
C PHE A 195 23.33 -1.20 -15.62
N LYS A 196 23.61 -1.12 -16.92
CA LYS A 196 24.10 0.12 -17.55
C LYS A 196 23.08 1.26 -17.38
N TYR A 197 21.80 0.97 -17.59
CA TYR A 197 20.73 1.94 -17.45
C TYR A 197 20.65 2.49 -16.02
N ILE A 198 20.63 1.61 -15.01
CA ILE A 198 20.63 2.03 -13.60
C ILE A 198 21.85 2.87 -13.28
N LYS A 199 23.05 2.44 -13.72
CA LYS A 199 24.31 3.16 -13.47
C LYS A 199 24.29 4.58 -14.08
N VAL A 200 23.82 4.73 -15.31
CA VAL A 200 23.79 6.02 -16.01
C VAL A 200 22.76 6.98 -15.41
N ASN A 201 21.57 6.47 -15.06
CA ASN A 201 20.47 7.30 -14.58
C ASN A 201 20.42 7.45 -13.05
N PHE A 202 21.38 6.86 -12.32
CA PHE A 202 21.38 6.85 -10.84
C PHE A 202 21.25 8.25 -10.23
N MET A 203 21.93 9.25 -10.81
CA MET A 203 21.88 10.63 -10.33
C MET A 203 20.53 11.29 -10.58
N GLU A 204 19.88 10.99 -11.70
CA GLU A 204 18.53 11.49 -12.02
C GLU A 204 17.48 10.92 -11.04
N PHE A 205 17.72 9.72 -10.50
CA PHE A 205 16.81 9.04 -9.59
C PHE A 205 16.93 9.49 -8.13
N LYS A 206 17.94 10.27 -7.75
CA LYS A 206 18.22 10.63 -6.35
C LYS A 206 16.99 11.20 -5.61
N GLY A 207 16.25 12.12 -6.24
CA GLY A 207 15.05 12.70 -5.66
C GLY A 207 13.89 11.70 -5.53
N TYR A 208 13.79 10.76 -6.47
CA TYR A 208 12.77 9.70 -6.46
C TYR A 208 13.08 8.60 -5.44
N TYR A 209 14.35 8.29 -5.21
CA TYR A 209 14.77 7.34 -4.17
C TYR A 209 14.39 7.81 -2.79
N LEU A 210 14.70 9.07 -2.48
CA LEU A 210 14.34 9.66 -1.20
C LEU A 210 12.82 9.69 -1.02
N ASN A 211 12.06 10.10 -2.04
CA ASN A 211 10.59 10.09 -1.97
C ASN A 211 10.02 8.68 -1.76
N THR A 212 10.44 7.71 -2.59
CA THR A 212 9.91 6.35 -2.54
C THR A 212 10.28 5.66 -1.23
N GLY A 213 11.52 5.83 -0.77
CA GLY A 213 11.98 5.31 0.52
C GLY A 213 11.22 5.90 1.69
N LEU A 214 11.12 7.23 1.77
CA LEU A 214 10.38 7.92 2.83
C LEU A 214 8.90 7.54 2.84
N LYS A 215 8.25 7.45 1.68
CA LYS A 215 6.85 7.03 1.59
C LYS A 215 6.66 5.62 2.15
N ARG A 216 7.56 4.70 1.83
CA ARG A 216 7.49 3.32 2.32
C ARG A 216 7.73 3.25 3.82
N ILE A 217 8.70 4.01 4.35
CA ILE A 217 8.92 4.12 5.79
C ILE A 217 7.70 4.74 6.47
N GLN A 218 7.12 5.81 5.91
CA GLN A 218 5.90 6.43 6.43
C GLN A 218 4.75 5.42 6.54
N GLU A 219 4.49 4.63 5.48
CA GLU A 219 3.39 3.65 5.44
C GLU A 219 3.48 2.58 6.54
N TYR A 220 4.70 2.18 6.93
CA TYR A 220 4.92 1.06 7.84
C TYR A 220 5.51 1.42 9.20
N SER A 221 6.03 2.65 9.37
CA SER A 221 6.75 3.09 10.57
C SER A 221 5.93 2.95 11.85
N THR A 222 4.63 3.27 11.83
CA THR A 222 3.80 3.16 13.04
C THR A 222 3.71 1.73 13.54
N ILE A 223 3.50 0.76 12.66
CA ILE A 223 3.43 -0.65 13.06
C ILE A 223 4.81 -1.12 13.55
N LEU A 224 5.87 -0.78 12.83
CA LEU A 224 7.23 -1.23 13.17
C LEU A 224 7.72 -0.67 14.49
N LEU A 225 7.56 0.64 14.72
CA LEU A 225 7.95 1.29 15.96
C LEU A 225 7.22 0.71 17.14
N PHE A 226 5.90 0.48 17.04
CA PHE A 226 5.10 0.01 18.17
C PHE A 226 5.13 -1.52 18.35
N THR A 227 5.72 -2.28 17.43
CA THR A 227 5.80 -3.75 17.53
C THR A 227 6.52 -4.26 18.80
N PRO A 228 7.60 -3.64 19.29
CA PRO A 228 8.29 -4.08 20.51
C PRO A 228 7.53 -3.80 21.81
N ILE A 229 6.66 -2.78 21.84
CA ILE A 229 5.99 -2.31 23.06
C ILE A 229 4.57 -2.88 23.18
N LEU A 230 3.87 -3.04 22.05
CA LEU A 230 2.47 -3.45 22.04
C LEU A 230 2.31 -4.97 21.89
N SER A 231 1.25 -5.51 22.52
CA SER A 231 0.84 -6.88 22.28
C SER A 231 0.36 -7.07 20.83
N LYS A 232 0.50 -8.28 20.32
CA LYS A 232 0.04 -8.64 18.95
C LYS A 232 -1.47 -8.43 18.77
N GLU A 233 -2.26 -8.55 19.83
CA GLU A 233 -3.70 -8.26 19.80
C GLU A 233 -3.99 -6.78 19.60
N VAL A 234 -3.29 -5.89 20.33
CA VAL A 234 -3.44 -4.43 20.15
C VAL A 234 -3.03 -4.01 18.74
N LEU A 235 -1.94 -4.57 18.21
CA LEU A 235 -1.54 -4.35 16.80
C LEU A 235 -2.58 -4.88 15.82
N GLY A 236 -3.24 -6.00 16.13
CA GLY A 236 -4.36 -6.54 15.36
C GLY A 236 -5.52 -5.56 15.31
N TYR A 237 -5.96 -5.02 16.46
CA TYR A 237 -7.01 -4.00 16.52
C TYR A 237 -6.62 -2.73 15.75
N PHE A 238 -5.41 -2.21 15.97
CA PHE A 238 -4.89 -1.07 15.22
C PHE A 238 -4.95 -1.31 13.71
N SER A 239 -4.55 -2.51 13.27
CA SER A 239 -4.56 -2.89 11.87
C SER A 239 -5.97 -2.93 11.29
N LEU A 240 -7.01 -3.30 12.08
CA LEU A 240 -8.41 -3.18 11.64
C LEU A 240 -8.80 -1.73 11.34
N PHE A 241 -8.46 -0.79 12.24
CA PHE A 241 -8.71 0.64 12.00
C PHE A 241 -8.02 1.11 10.72
N VAL A 242 -6.74 0.77 10.54
CA VAL A 242 -6.00 1.12 9.32
C VAL A 242 -6.65 0.48 8.08
N LYS A 243 -7.20 -0.74 8.17
CA LYS A 243 -7.93 -1.37 7.05
C LYS A 243 -9.23 -0.64 6.72
N ILE A 244 -10.02 -0.22 7.72
CA ILE A 244 -11.22 0.59 7.51
C ILE A 244 -10.85 1.91 6.83
N ILE A 245 -9.82 2.61 7.33
CA ILE A 245 -9.31 3.85 6.72
C ILE A 245 -8.89 3.58 5.27
N SER A 246 -8.12 2.51 5.02
CA SER A 246 -7.64 2.17 3.68
C SER A 246 -8.76 1.82 2.69
N PHE A 247 -9.84 1.19 3.17
CA PHE A 247 -11.02 0.86 2.37
C PHE A 247 -11.71 2.14 1.90
N VAL A 248 -12.00 3.06 2.82
CA VAL A 248 -12.67 4.32 2.49
C VAL A 248 -11.79 5.24 1.67
N LEU A 249 -10.50 5.36 2.01
CA LEU A 249 -9.55 6.11 1.19
C LEU A 249 -9.36 5.50 -0.20
N GLY A 250 -9.64 4.21 -0.38
CA GLY A 250 -9.70 3.54 -1.69
C GLY A 250 -10.60 4.27 -2.68
N PHE A 251 -11.69 4.92 -2.23
CA PHE A 251 -12.56 5.72 -3.09
C PHE A 251 -11.89 7.02 -3.56
N SER A 252 -11.15 7.69 -2.67
CA SER A 252 -10.39 8.90 -3.03
C SER A 252 -9.17 8.61 -3.92
N ARG A 253 -8.55 7.42 -3.80
CA ARG A 253 -7.39 7.02 -4.61
C ARG A 253 -7.71 6.91 -6.10
N ILE A 254 -8.96 6.66 -6.48
CA ILE A 254 -9.38 6.71 -7.89
C ILE A 254 -9.14 8.10 -8.47
N LEU A 255 -9.39 9.16 -7.69
CA LEU A 255 -9.12 10.54 -8.10
C LEU A 255 -7.63 10.76 -8.28
N GLU A 256 -6.80 10.29 -7.35
CA GLU A 256 -5.33 10.36 -7.47
C GLU A 256 -4.83 9.70 -8.77
N MET A 257 -5.28 8.47 -9.05
CA MET A 257 -4.91 7.76 -10.28
C MET A 257 -5.44 8.43 -11.54
N PHE A 258 -6.65 8.99 -11.48
CA PHE A 258 -7.24 9.73 -12.60
C PHE A 258 -6.46 11.00 -12.93
N PHE A 259 -6.00 11.73 -11.91
CA PHE A 259 -5.19 12.94 -12.06
C PHE A 259 -3.72 12.66 -12.35
N ASN A 260 -3.20 11.45 -12.15
CA ASN A 260 -1.86 11.11 -12.62
C ASN A 260 -1.71 11.06 -14.18
N VAL A 261 -2.73 11.51 -14.92
CA VAL A 261 -2.70 11.74 -16.37
C VAL A 261 -2.74 13.24 -16.65
N ARG A 262 -1.74 13.78 -17.37
CA ARG A 262 -1.59 15.23 -17.63
C ARG A 262 -2.85 15.89 -18.19
N ASP A 263 -3.47 15.26 -19.19
CA ASP A 263 -4.68 15.79 -19.83
C ASP A 263 -5.85 15.95 -18.87
N ASN A 264 -5.96 15.06 -17.88
CA ASN A 264 -7.06 15.07 -16.91
C ASN A 264 -6.87 16.18 -15.87
N ILE A 265 -5.64 16.45 -15.44
CA ILE A 265 -5.34 17.57 -14.54
C ILE A 265 -5.77 18.88 -15.17
N ASN A 266 -5.29 19.16 -16.39
CA ASN A 266 -5.52 20.46 -17.04
C ASN A 266 -7.01 20.75 -17.26
N LYS A 267 -7.82 19.71 -17.48
CA LYS A 267 -9.25 19.87 -17.80
C LYS A 267 -10.18 19.81 -16.60
N PHE A 268 -9.86 19.00 -15.58
CA PHE A 268 -10.85 18.63 -14.55
C PHE A 268 -10.42 18.91 -13.10
N PHE A 269 -9.18 19.36 -12.86
CA PHE A 269 -8.66 19.51 -11.51
C PHE A 269 -9.42 20.56 -10.69
N LEU A 270 -9.64 21.76 -11.25
CA LEU A 270 -10.34 22.87 -10.58
C LEU A 270 -11.75 22.49 -10.11
N SER A 271 -12.53 21.86 -11.00
CA SER A 271 -13.91 21.48 -10.73
C SER A 271 -14.04 20.34 -9.73
N ALA A 272 -13.05 19.44 -9.67
CA ALA A 272 -13.00 18.38 -8.67
C ALA A 272 -12.52 18.91 -7.30
N ASN A 273 -11.52 19.79 -7.29
CA ASN A 273 -10.97 20.37 -6.07
C ASN A 273 -12.01 21.25 -5.33
N SER A 274 -12.84 22.00 -6.05
CA SER A 274 -13.93 22.79 -5.43
C SER A 274 -14.97 21.92 -4.72
N LYS A 275 -15.14 20.65 -5.15
CA LYS A 275 -16.04 19.67 -4.52
C LYS A 275 -15.35 18.81 -3.44
N SER A 276 -14.08 19.06 -3.13
CA SER A 276 -13.29 18.25 -2.17
C SER A 276 -13.93 18.17 -0.79
N ASN A 277 -14.53 19.26 -0.29
CA ASN A 277 -15.22 19.27 1.01
C ASN A 277 -16.43 18.31 1.01
N ILE A 278 -17.23 18.29 -0.06
CA ILE A 278 -18.39 17.38 -0.17
C ILE A 278 -17.91 15.93 -0.20
N ILE A 279 -16.87 15.65 -1.00
CA ILE A 279 -16.26 14.32 -1.07
C ILE A 279 -15.74 13.90 0.32
N SER A 280 -15.11 14.81 1.07
CA SER A 280 -14.60 14.50 2.41
C SER A 280 -15.70 14.15 3.40
N LEU A 281 -16.83 14.85 3.36
CA LEU A 281 -17.95 14.61 4.27
C LEU A 281 -18.59 13.25 3.97
N LEU A 282 -18.76 12.90 2.69
CA LEU A 282 -19.25 11.58 2.29
C LEU A 282 -18.31 10.46 2.74
N LEU A 283 -17.00 10.64 2.60
CA LEU A 283 -16.02 9.66 3.06
C LEU A 283 -16.01 9.54 4.60
N GLN A 284 -16.17 10.66 5.31
CA GLN A 284 -16.27 10.66 6.77
C GLN A 284 -17.47 9.85 7.26
N ILE A 285 -18.64 10.07 6.68
CA ILE A 285 -19.87 9.30 7.00
C ILE A 285 -19.67 7.82 6.64
N CYS A 286 -19.12 7.53 5.46
CA CYS A 286 -18.84 6.17 5.02
C CYS A 286 -17.91 5.46 6.01
N PHE A 287 -16.85 6.12 6.48
CA PHE A 287 -15.93 5.57 7.47
C PHE A 287 -16.58 5.23 8.80
N ILE A 288 -17.41 6.13 9.34
CA ILE A 288 -18.07 5.88 10.62
C ILE A 288 -19.02 4.68 10.47
N ILE A 289 -19.87 4.66 9.44
CA ILE A 289 -20.85 3.58 9.23
C ILE A 289 -20.13 2.24 9.01
N THR A 290 -19.17 2.20 8.09
CA THR A 290 -18.44 0.97 7.76
C THR A 290 -17.60 0.48 8.94
N GLY A 291 -16.97 1.39 9.67
CA GLY A 291 -16.20 1.07 10.87
C GLY A 291 -17.05 0.50 11.99
N LEU A 292 -18.22 1.11 12.28
CA LEU A 292 -19.14 0.63 13.31
C LEU A 292 -19.61 -0.80 13.02
N ILE A 293 -20.07 -1.05 11.80
CA ILE A 293 -20.53 -2.38 11.37
C ILE A 293 -19.38 -3.38 11.46
N TYR A 294 -18.21 -3.03 10.91
CA TYR A 294 -17.08 -3.94 10.81
C TYR A 294 -16.49 -4.33 12.18
N LEU A 295 -16.30 -3.35 13.07
CA LEU A 295 -15.75 -3.60 14.41
C LEU A 295 -16.75 -4.32 15.29
N TYR A 296 -18.05 -4.01 15.19
CA TYR A 296 -19.08 -4.74 15.93
C TYR A 296 -19.08 -6.23 15.59
N PHE A 297 -19.06 -6.60 14.30
CA PHE A 297 -19.07 -8.01 13.91
C PHE A 297 -17.76 -8.77 14.20
N LEU A 298 -16.60 -8.09 14.19
CA LEU A 298 -15.31 -8.74 14.42
C LEU A 298 -14.90 -8.80 15.90
N VAL A 299 -15.17 -7.73 16.65
CA VAL A 299 -14.66 -7.53 18.00
C VAL A 299 -15.78 -7.52 19.03
N GLY A 300 -17.04 -7.37 18.62
CA GLY A 300 -18.18 -7.22 19.54
C GLY A 300 -18.27 -5.84 20.17
N GLN A 301 -17.47 -4.87 19.72
CA GLN A 301 -17.43 -3.50 20.26
C GLN A 301 -17.45 -2.47 19.14
N PHE A 302 -18.17 -1.37 19.35
CA PHE A 302 -18.36 -0.33 18.34
C PHE A 302 -17.16 0.63 18.19
N TYR A 303 -16.42 0.89 19.27
CA TYR A 303 -15.34 1.90 19.29
C TYR A 303 -15.73 3.27 18.69
N LEU A 304 -16.94 3.73 19.01
CA LEU A 304 -17.52 4.95 18.42
C LEU A 304 -16.61 6.17 18.60
N LEU A 305 -16.04 6.37 19.78
CA LEU A 305 -15.17 7.51 20.06
C LEU A 305 -13.93 7.51 19.14
N GLN A 306 -13.25 6.37 19.03
CA GLN A 306 -12.07 6.21 18.18
C GLN A 306 -12.42 6.44 16.70
N LEU A 307 -13.56 5.92 16.24
CA LEU A 307 -14.03 6.13 14.88
C LEU A 307 -14.34 7.62 14.62
N VAL A 308 -15.03 8.31 15.52
CA VAL A 308 -15.33 9.74 15.37
C VAL A 308 -14.04 10.55 15.32
N VAL A 309 -13.08 10.30 16.21
CA VAL A 309 -11.78 11.01 16.21
C VAL A 309 -11.03 10.78 14.90
N LEU A 310 -10.87 9.52 14.45
CA LEU A 310 -10.17 9.21 13.20
C LEU A 310 -10.91 9.74 11.97
N SER A 311 -12.23 9.92 12.04
CA SER A 311 -13.03 10.45 10.94
C SER A 311 -12.61 11.88 10.54
N PHE A 312 -12.02 12.65 11.45
CA PHE A 312 -11.47 13.98 11.15
C PHE A 312 -10.24 13.96 10.23
N LEU A 313 -9.68 12.78 9.94
CA LEU A 313 -8.62 12.65 8.93
C LEU A 313 -9.14 12.79 7.49
N PHE A 314 -10.42 12.49 7.19
CA PHE A 314 -10.93 12.47 5.81
C PHE A 314 -10.91 13.83 5.10
N PRO A 315 -11.27 14.95 5.75
CA PRO A 315 -11.06 16.29 5.18
C PRO A 315 -9.60 16.59 4.81
N LEU A 316 -8.65 16.14 5.64
CA LEU A 316 -7.23 16.32 5.39
C LEU A 316 -6.74 15.41 4.26
N PHE A 317 -7.11 14.12 4.28
CA PHE A 317 -6.68 13.17 3.26
C PHE A 317 -7.19 13.53 1.88
N THR A 318 -8.47 13.87 1.74
CA THR A 318 -9.04 14.27 0.44
C THR A 318 -8.31 15.46 -0.17
N LYS A 319 -8.09 16.54 0.60
CA LYS A 319 -7.31 17.70 0.12
C LYS A 319 -5.85 17.35 -0.17
N SER A 320 -5.24 16.47 0.65
CA SER A 320 -3.88 16.00 0.40
C SER A 320 -3.77 15.24 -0.93
N VAL A 321 -4.78 14.48 -1.34
CA VAL A 321 -4.79 13.78 -2.65
C VAL A 321 -4.68 14.77 -3.81
N PHE A 322 -5.43 15.87 -3.77
CA PHE A 322 -5.35 16.93 -4.79
C PHE A 322 -3.99 17.64 -4.77
N ALA A 323 -3.50 18.01 -3.58
CA ALA A 323 -2.18 18.62 -3.44
C ALA A 323 -1.05 17.71 -3.96
N ARG A 324 -1.11 16.40 -3.67
CA ARG A 324 -0.13 15.41 -4.17
C ARG A 324 -0.17 15.30 -5.69
N ALA A 325 -1.36 15.20 -6.29
CA ALA A 325 -1.51 15.15 -7.74
C ALA A 325 -0.91 16.40 -8.43
N TYR A 326 -1.15 17.58 -7.85
CA TYR A 326 -0.59 18.84 -8.32
C TYR A 326 0.95 18.85 -8.29
N PHE A 327 1.56 18.58 -7.13
CA PHE A 327 3.03 18.61 -7.01
C PHE A 327 3.73 17.54 -7.86
N LEU A 328 3.14 16.34 -7.96
CA LEU A 328 3.66 15.28 -8.83
C LEU A 328 3.66 15.71 -10.30
N SER A 329 2.60 16.38 -10.77
CA SER A 329 2.49 16.82 -12.16
C SER A 329 3.56 17.86 -12.57
N ARG A 330 4.10 18.59 -11.58
CA ARG A 330 5.15 19.61 -11.75
C ARG A 330 6.55 19.13 -11.35
N TYR A 331 6.69 17.86 -10.98
CA TYR A 331 7.94 17.28 -10.47
C TYR A 331 8.46 17.94 -9.17
N GLU A 332 7.61 18.62 -8.41
CA GLU A 332 7.95 19.30 -7.15
C GLU A 332 7.92 18.30 -5.97
N ASN A 333 8.73 17.24 -6.07
CA ASN A 333 8.78 16.16 -5.08
C ASN A 333 9.26 16.61 -3.69
N ILE A 334 9.89 17.79 -3.58
CA ILE A 334 10.45 18.29 -2.31
C ILE A 334 9.37 18.46 -1.23
N TYR A 335 8.17 18.93 -1.61
CA TYR A 335 7.07 19.12 -0.66
C TYR A 335 6.48 17.79 -0.19
N LEU A 336 6.45 16.77 -1.06
CA LEU A 336 6.04 15.41 -0.71
C LEU A 336 7.04 14.79 0.27
N ASN A 337 8.34 14.97 0.02
CA ASN A 337 9.39 14.48 0.88
C ASN A 337 9.30 15.10 2.29
N TYR A 338 9.15 16.43 2.37
CA TYR A 338 8.98 17.09 3.67
C TYR A 338 7.74 16.59 4.41
N SER A 339 6.62 16.42 3.73
CA SER A 339 5.40 15.84 4.33
C SER A 339 5.66 14.44 4.93
N SER A 340 6.39 13.58 4.22
CA SER A 340 6.74 12.25 4.72
C SER A 340 7.72 12.29 5.89
N VAL A 341 8.71 13.20 5.85
CA VAL A 341 9.64 13.42 6.99
C VAL A 341 8.87 13.88 8.23
N PHE A 342 7.95 14.85 8.09
CA PHE A 342 7.11 15.30 9.21
C PHE A 342 6.35 14.14 9.84
N TYR A 343 5.72 13.29 9.01
CA TYR A 343 5.03 12.10 9.52
C TYR A 343 5.96 11.22 10.36
N ILE A 344 7.14 10.89 9.82
CA ILE A 344 8.09 9.98 10.48
C ILE A 344 8.59 10.57 11.80
N ILE A 345 8.94 11.86 11.82
CA ILE A 345 9.40 12.55 13.04
C ILE A 345 8.33 12.53 14.13
N ILE A 346 7.08 12.89 13.79
CA ILE A 346 5.99 12.92 14.77
C ILE A 346 5.71 11.52 15.30
N ASN A 347 5.76 10.51 14.43
CA ASN A 347 5.58 9.11 14.82
C ASN A 347 6.69 8.62 15.76
N LEU A 348 7.95 9.02 15.52
CA LEU A 348 9.08 8.74 16.41
C LEU A 348 8.94 9.42 17.77
N ILE A 349 8.55 10.70 17.79
CA ILE A 349 8.30 11.44 19.04
C ILE A 349 7.15 10.80 19.80
N GLY A 350 6.06 10.46 19.12
CA GLY A 350 4.91 9.79 19.71
C GLY A 350 5.25 8.41 20.27
N PHE A 351 6.07 7.64 19.55
CA PHE A 351 6.61 6.37 20.02
C PHE A 351 7.45 6.55 21.29
N ALA A 352 8.44 7.45 21.28
CA ALA A 352 9.30 7.70 22.43
C ALA A 352 8.51 8.16 23.66
N PHE A 353 7.47 8.99 23.45
CA PHE A 353 6.56 9.38 24.52
C PHE A 353 5.77 8.19 25.08
N CYS A 354 5.22 7.34 24.20
CA CYS A 354 4.48 6.15 24.64
C CYS A 354 5.38 5.15 25.38
N ASP A 355 6.62 4.97 24.93
CA ASP A 355 7.61 4.12 25.60
C ASP A 355 7.96 4.64 26.99
N TYR A 356 8.31 5.93 27.08
CA TYR A 356 8.68 6.58 28.34
C TYR A 356 7.58 6.51 29.40
N PHE A 357 6.31 6.68 29.01
CA PHE A 357 5.16 6.62 29.92
C PHE A 357 4.49 5.24 29.98
N VAL A 358 5.04 4.22 29.33
CA VAL A 358 4.52 2.83 29.29
C VAL A 358 3.05 2.79 28.82
N LEU A 359 2.71 3.61 27.82
CA LEU A 359 1.38 3.68 27.22
C LEU A 359 1.21 2.56 26.19
N THR A 360 0.70 1.40 26.63
CA THR A 360 0.55 0.20 25.80
C THR A 360 -0.86 -0.02 25.24
N SER A 361 -1.73 0.98 25.31
CA SER A 361 -3.14 0.87 24.92
C SER A 361 -3.38 1.15 23.43
N LEU A 362 -4.47 0.61 22.87
CA LEU A 362 -4.92 0.91 21.50
C LEU A 362 -5.11 2.41 21.25
N ASN A 363 -5.59 3.16 22.26
CA ASN A 363 -5.82 4.59 22.12
C ASN A 363 -4.51 5.35 21.88
N SER A 364 -3.42 4.95 22.52
CA SER A 364 -2.11 5.61 22.38
C SER A 364 -1.61 5.57 20.93
N ILE A 365 -1.57 4.38 20.31
CA ILE A 365 -1.13 4.21 18.93
C ILE A 365 -2.08 4.90 17.94
N LEU A 366 -3.40 4.89 18.20
CA LEU A 366 -4.37 5.60 17.35
C LEU A 366 -4.18 7.12 17.40
N ILE A 367 -3.88 7.69 18.57
CA ILE A 367 -3.59 9.12 18.72
C ILE A 367 -2.29 9.48 17.99
N VAL A 368 -1.22 8.70 18.16
CA VAL A 368 0.04 8.94 17.45
C VAL A 368 -0.15 8.85 15.93
N TYR A 369 -0.91 7.85 15.47
CA TYR A 369 -1.27 7.72 14.06
C TYR A 369 -2.09 8.91 13.55
N PHE A 370 -3.09 9.34 14.32
CA PHE A 370 -3.92 10.50 13.99
C PHE A 370 -3.09 11.78 13.88
N LEU A 371 -2.24 12.09 14.86
CA LEU A 371 -1.41 13.29 14.88
C LEU A 371 -0.40 13.28 13.72
N SER A 372 0.27 12.15 13.48
CA SER A 372 1.25 11.99 12.40
C SER A 372 0.62 12.23 11.03
N ASN A 373 -0.56 11.67 10.77
CA ASN A 373 -1.29 11.88 9.51
C ASN A 373 -1.84 13.30 9.39
N SER A 374 -2.36 13.86 10.48
CA SER A 374 -2.98 15.19 10.47
C SER A 374 -1.97 16.27 10.15
N LEU A 375 -0.83 16.26 10.86
CA LEU A 375 0.21 17.27 10.70
C LEU A 375 0.93 17.17 9.35
N SER A 376 1.23 15.96 8.89
CA SER A 376 1.82 15.76 7.55
C SER A 376 0.89 16.25 6.44
N SER A 377 -0.38 15.88 6.49
CA SER A 377 -1.39 16.32 5.52
C SER A 377 -1.61 17.83 5.57
N TYR A 378 -1.66 18.41 6.77
CA TYR A 378 -1.82 19.84 6.97
C TYR A 378 -0.66 20.64 6.38
N PHE A 379 0.59 20.20 6.59
CA PHE A 379 1.77 20.81 5.98
C PHE A 379 1.65 20.85 4.44
N LEU A 380 1.30 19.72 3.84
CA LEU A 380 1.18 19.59 2.38
C LEU A 380 0.07 20.51 1.83
N ILE A 381 -1.10 20.53 2.48
CA ILE A 381 -2.24 21.38 2.09
C ILE A 381 -1.86 22.86 2.19
N ASN A 382 -1.18 23.27 3.25
CA ASN A 382 -0.75 24.65 3.42
C ASN A 382 0.22 25.09 2.33
N LYS A 383 1.15 24.23 1.91
CA LYS A 383 2.03 24.52 0.78
C LYS A 383 1.26 24.60 -0.53
N PHE A 384 0.33 23.68 -0.76
CA PHE A 384 -0.53 23.70 -1.95
C PHE A 384 -1.34 25.02 -2.04
N ASN A 385 -2.00 25.43 -0.95
CA ASN A 385 -2.78 26.67 -0.93
C ASN A 385 -1.93 27.91 -1.22
N LYS A 386 -0.67 27.95 -0.76
CA LYS A 386 0.27 29.07 -1.04
C LYS A 386 0.86 29.07 -2.45
N SER A 387 0.86 27.93 -3.12
CA SER A 387 1.35 27.80 -4.51
C SER A 387 0.24 27.98 -5.55
N TYR A 388 -1.01 27.88 -5.11
CA TYR A 388 -2.19 27.85 -5.98
C TYR A 388 -3.00 29.15 -5.93
N LEU A 389 -2.96 29.85 -4.79
CA LEU A 389 -3.37 31.25 -4.62
C LEU A 389 -2.13 32.13 -4.78
#